data_AF-D2MM62-F1
#
_entry.id   AF-D2MM62-F1
#
_cell.length_a   1.000
_cell.length_b   1.000
_cell.length_c   1.000
_cell.angle_alpha   90.00
_cell.angle_beta   90.00
_cell.angle_gamma   90.00
#
_symmetry.space_group_name_H-M   'P 1'
#
loop_
_entity.id
_entity.type
_entity.pdbx_description
1 polymer ?
#
loop_
_entity_poly.entity_id
_entity_poly.type
_entity_poly.pdbx_seq_one_letter_code
_entity_poly.pdbx_strand_id
1 'polypeptide(L)'
;MTKEERAEKWFRHIPGSENISMEKKMEVCKRVALKIMIVFLVIFLLEFVSLLMIGDGAFLNWLSNLLNKINAGTRTYIVTALVGILSVSPFTILPFMVIVPLKNQWIKAEVNKLMNENR
;
A
#
# COMPACT_ATOMS: atom_id res chain seq x y z
N MET A 1 8.67 -14.20 4.74
CA MET A 1 7.43 -14.83 4.25
C MET A 1 7.69 -15.39 2.87
N THR A 2 7.59 -16.70 2.71
CA THR A 2 7.69 -17.36 1.41
C THR A 2 6.45 -17.06 0.57
N LYS A 3 6.48 -17.32 -0.75
CA LYS A 3 5.33 -17.08 -1.64
C LYS A 3 4.14 -17.98 -1.28
N GLU A 4 4.43 -19.18 -0.80
CA GLU A 4 3.44 -20.17 -0.39
C GLU A 4 2.73 -19.75 0.90
N GLU A 5 3.50 -19.41 1.94
CA GLU A 5 2.94 -18.87 3.20
C GLU A 5 2.06 -17.63 2.93
N ARG A 6 2.48 -16.78 1.97
CA ARG A 6 1.72 -15.59 1.57
C ARG A 6 0.37 -15.97 0.99
N ALA A 7 0.35 -16.93 0.06
CA ALA A 7 -0.87 -17.40 -0.54
C ALA A 7 -1.80 -18.02 0.51
N GLU A 8 -1.30 -18.90 1.37
CA GLU A 8 -2.09 -19.50 2.43
C GLU A 8 -2.74 -18.45 3.33
N LYS A 9 -1.97 -17.45 3.79
CA LYS A 9 -2.49 -16.37 4.64
C LYS A 9 -3.57 -15.53 3.96
N TRP A 10 -3.45 -15.29 2.66
CA TRP A 10 -4.41 -14.50 1.89
C TRP A 10 -5.71 -15.25 1.61
N PHE A 11 -5.62 -16.57 1.45
CA PHE A 11 -6.76 -17.44 1.13
C PHE A 11 -7.44 -18.04 2.37
N ARG A 12 -6.83 -18.00 3.55
CA ARG A 12 -7.38 -18.57 4.81
C ARG A 12 -8.80 -18.12 5.16
N HIS A 13 -9.24 -16.94 4.71
CA HIS A 13 -10.58 -16.40 4.95
C HIS A 13 -11.48 -16.39 3.71
N ILE A 14 -11.10 -17.11 2.65
CA ILE A 14 -11.85 -17.20 1.40
C ILE A 14 -12.58 -18.55 1.35
N PRO A 15 -13.93 -18.58 1.39
CA PRO A 15 -14.68 -19.82 1.26
C PRO A 15 -14.46 -20.44 -0.13
N GLY A 16 -14.33 -21.76 -0.21
CA GLY A 16 -14.11 -22.50 -1.46
C GLY A 16 -12.65 -22.57 -1.94
N SER A 17 -11.72 -21.97 -1.19
CA SER A 17 -10.29 -21.98 -1.55
C SER A 17 -9.60 -23.34 -1.38
N GLU A 18 -10.20 -24.29 -0.66
CA GLU A 18 -9.66 -25.66 -0.47
C GLU A 18 -9.58 -26.43 -1.80
N ASN A 19 -10.49 -26.17 -2.73
CA ASN A 19 -10.54 -26.83 -4.05
C ASN A 19 -9.57 -26.24 -5.08
N ILE A 20 -8.80 -25.19 -4.72
CA ILE A 20 -7.88 -24.51 -5.63
C ILE A 20 -6.45 -24.99 -5.35
N SER A 21 -5.76 -25.45 -6.39
CA SER A 21 -4.35 -25.85 -6.30
C SER A 21 -3.46 -24.70 -5.81
N MET A 22 -2.39 -25.03 -5.10
CA MET A 22 -1.48 -24.03 -4.52
C MET A 22 -0.86 -23.12 -5.59
N GLU A 23 -0.57 -23.67 -6.77
CA GLU A 23 -0.06 -22.93 -7.92
C GLU A 23 -1.02 -21.84 -8.38
N LYS A 24 -2.32 -22.16 -8.54
CA LYS A 24 -3.36 -21.17 -8.89
C LYS A 24 -3.51 -20.11 -7.80
N LYS A 25 -3.44 -20.49 -6.51
CA LYS A 25 -3.46 -19.52 -5.39
C LYS A 25 -2.31 -18.52 -5.49
N MET A 26 -1.09 -19.00 -5.78
CA MET A 26 0.08 -18.14 -5.94
C MET A 26 -0.05 -17.19 -7.13
N GLU A 27 -0.61 -17.67 -8.25
CA GLU A 27 -0.84 -16.84 -9.44
C GLU A 27 -1.86 -15.73 -9.17
N VAL A 28 -2.99 -16.06 -8.54
CA VAL A 28 -4.00 -15.08 -8.12
C VAL A 28 -3.39 -14.07 -7.15
N CYS A 29 -2.63 -14.52 -6.14
CA CYS A 29 -1.91 -13.63 -5.23
C CYS A 29 -0.98 -12.67 -5.97
N LYS A 30 -0.23 -13.14 -6.98
CA LYS A 30 0.65 -12.30 -7.78
C LYS A 30 -0.13 -11.26 -8.58
N ARG A 31 -1.20 -11.65 -9.28
CA ARG A 31 -2.05 -10.74 -10.06
C ARG A 31 -2.70 -9.68 -9.17
N VAL A 32 -3.30 -10.10 -8.05
CA VAL A 32 -3.96 -9.20 -7.12
C VAL A 32 -2.93 -8.26 -6.45
N ALA A 33 -1.76 -8.77 -6.07
CA ALA A 33 -0.69 -7.94 -5.50
C ALA A 33 -0.23 -6.83 -6.47
N LEU A 34 -0.07 -7.15 -7.76
CA LEU A 34 0.25 -6.13 -8.77
C LEU A 34 -0.87 -5.10 -8.94
N LYS A 35 -2.14 -5.53 -9.01
CA LYS A 35 -3.27 -4.59 -9.09
C LYS A 35 -3.32 -3.66 -7.88
N ILE A 36 -3.10 -4.20 -6.67
CA ILE A 36 -3.08 -3.42 -5.43
C ILE A 36 -1.92 -2.44 -5.42
N MET A 37 -0.73 -2.86 -5.86
CA MET A 37 0.45 -2.01 -5.94
C MET A 37 0.18 -0.80 -6.84
N ILE A 38 -0.45 -1.02 -8.00
CA ILE A 38 -0.82 0.07 -8.92
C ILE A 38 -1.81 1.02 -8.25
N VAL A 39 -2.88 0.51 -7.63
CA VAL A 39 -3.87 1.36 -6.93
C VAL A 39 -3.23 2.13 -5.78
N PHE A 40 -2.37 1.50 -4.98
CA PHE A 40 -1.60 2.16 -3.92
C PHE A 40 -0.81 3.33 -4.48
N LEU A 41 -0.06 3.11 -5.57
CA LEU A 41 0.79 4.12 -6.17
C LEU A 41 -0.02 5.29 -6.73
N VAL A 42 -1.18 5.03 -7.35
CA VAL A 42 -2.09 6.08 -7.84
C VAL A 42 -2.66 6.91 -6.69
N ILE A 43 -3.16 6.27 -5.63
CA ILE A 43 -3.71 6.99 -4.46
C ILE A 43 -2.60 7.81 -3.81
N PHE A 44 -1.43 7.21 -3.57
CA PHE A 44 -0.30 7.88 -2.95
C PHE A 44 0.17 9.10 -3.74
N LEU A 45 0.26 8.99 -5.07
CA LEU A 45 0.62 10.12 -5.93
C LEU A 45 -0.44 11.23 -5.88
N LEU A 46 -1.73 10.87 -5.86
CA LEU A 46 -2.81 11.84 -5.80
C LEU A 46 -2.81 12.60 -4.46
N GLU A 47 -2.59 11.90 -3.35
CA GLU A 47 -2.44 12.53 -2.03
C GLU A 47 -1.19 13.45 -2.00
N PHE A 48 -0.08 12.99 -2.57
CA PHE A 48 1.16 13.76 -2.62
C PHE A 48 1.00 15.04 -3.45
N VAL A 49 0.37 14.96 -4.63
CA VAL A 49 0.07 16.14 -5.45
C VAL A 49 -0.89 17.09 -4.73
N SER A 50 -1.91 16.55 -4.05
CA SER A 50 -2.86 17.36 -3.27
C SER A 50 -2.14 18.17 -2.19
N LEU A 51 -1.17 17.55 -1.48
CA LEU A 51 -0.34 18.27 -0.50
C LEU A 51 0.50 19.38 -1.12
N LEU A 52 1.11 19.11 -2.27
CA LEU A 52 1.96 20.10 -2.93
C LEU A 52 1.18 21.36 -3.32
N MET A 53 -0.11 21.21 -3.64
CA MET A 53 -1.01 22.31 -3.95
C MET A 53 -1.57 23.01 -2.70
N ILE A 54 -1.57 22.37 -1.54
CA ILE A 54 -2.06 22.96 -0.29
C ILE A 54 -1.04 23.98 0.25
N GLY A 55 -1.51 25.22 0.43
CA GLY A 55 -0.76 26.28 1.12
C GLY A 55 0.40 26.87 0.34
N ASP A 56 0.25 27.10 -0.98
CA ASP A 56 1.26 27.74 -1.85
C ASP A 56 2.66 27.09 -1.77
N GLY A 57 2.72 25.76 -1.70
CA GLY A 57 3.99 25.05 -1.56
C GLY A 57 4.61 25.14 -0.17
N ALA A 58 3.83 25.46 0.87
CA ALA A 58 4.26 25.41 2.27
C ALA A 58 4.93 24.07 2.63
N PHE A 59 4.45 22.97 2.06
CA PHE A 59 5.06 21.64 2.23
C PHE A 59 6.48 21.58 1.63
N LEU A 60 6.69 22.14 0.43
CA LEU A 60 8.02 22.23 -0.20
C LEU A 60 8.96 23.14 0.59
N ASN A 61 8.47 24.30 1.05
CA ASN A 61 9.25 25.21 1.88
C ASN A 61 9.66 24.56 3.20
N TRP A 62 8.74 23.82 3.82
CA TRP A 62 9.02 23.03 5.02
C TRP A 62 10.07 21.95 4.75
N LEU A 63 9.96 21.19 3.65
CA LEU A 63 10.94 20.20 3.20
C LEU A 63 12.33 20.82 2.95
N SER A 64 12.40 21.95 2.25
CA SER A 64 13.67 22.64 2.00
C SER A 64 14.33 23.10 3.30
N ASN A 65 13.55 23.64 4.24
CA ASN A 65 14.07 24.02 5.55
C ASN A 65 14.56 22.81 6.36
N LEU A 66 13.88 21.66 6.20
CA LEU A 66 14.25 20.38 6.78
C LEU A 66 15.62 19.91 6.25
N LEU A 67 15.77 19.88 4.93
CA LEU A 67 17.00 19.48 4.25
C LEU A 67 18.17 20.41 4.62
N ASN A 68 17.92 21.72 4.70
CA ASN A 68 18.92 22.68 5.14
C ASN A 68 19.38 22.43 6.59
N LYS A 69 18.45 22.09 7.50
CA LYS A 69 18.78 21.76 8.90
C LYS A 69 19.56 20.45 9.03
N ILE A 70 19.27 19.46 8.18
CA ILE A 70 20.04 18.20 8.11
C ILE A 70 21.45 18.49 7.62
N ASN A 71 21.59 19.26 6.53
CA ASN A 71 22.88 19.62 5.95
C ASN A 71 23.74 20.47 6.91
N ALA A 72 23.11 21.31 7.73
CA ALA A 72 23.79 22.12 8.74
C ALA A 72 24.29 21.33 9.98
N GLY A 73 24.12 20.00 10.02
CA GLY A 73 24.67 19.14 11.08
C GLY A 73 24.13 19.42 12.49
N THR A 74 22.99 20.08 12.60
CA THR A 74 22.45 20.51 13.91
C THR A 74 21.89 19.30 14.68
N ARG A 75 22.14 19.23 16.00
CA ARG A 75 21.58 18.20 16.93
C ARG A 75 20.04 18.08 16.91
N THR A 76 19.34 18.96 16.19
CA THR A 76 17.90 18.95 15.91
C THR A 76 17.47 17.84 14.93
N TYR A 77 18.37 16.99 14.44
CA TYR A 77 18.04 15.90 13.51
C TYR A 77 16.94 14.96 14.03
N ILE A 78 16.91 14.65 15.33
CA ILE A 78 15.89 13.78 15.94
C ILE A 78 14.51 14.43 15.88
N VAL A 79 14.40 15.69 16.31
CA VAL A 79 13.13 16.44 16.28
C VAL A 79 12.64 16.57 14.86
N THR A 80 13.55 16.82 13.93
CA THR A 80 13.20 17.05 12.53
C THR A 80 12.79 15.75 11.82
N ALA A 81 13.46 14.63 12.11
CA ALA A 81 13.07 13.30 11.64
C ALA A 81 11.71 12.86 12.21
N LEU A 82 11.45 13.11 13.50
CA LEU A 82 10.18 12.79 14.13
C LEU A 82 9.01 13.56 13.52
N VAL A 83 9.18 14.87 13.26
CA VAL A 83 8.14 15.67 12.59
C VAL A 83 7.91 15.19 11.16
N GLY A 84 8.96 14.76 10.44
CA GLY A 84 8.80 14.16 9.11
C GLY A 84 8.07 12.83 9.11
N ILE A 85 8.39 11.94 10.05
CA ILE A 85 7.67 10.67 10.20
C ILE A 85 6.21 10.93 10.55
N LEU A 86 5.94 11.88 11.45
CA LEU A 86 4.58 12.24 11.84
C LEU A 86 3.80 12.87 10.67
N SER A 87 4.47 13.70 9.87
CA SER A 87 3.90 14.30 8.67
C SER A 87 3.56 13.27 7.59
N VAL A 88 4.35 12.21 7.42
CA VAL A 88 4.15 11.20 6.36
C VAL A 88 3.16 10.11 6.80
N SER A 89 2.93 9.97 8.11
CA SER A 89 2.05 8.94 8.69
C SER A 89 0.62 8.94 8.12
N PRO A 90 -0.08 10.09 7.93
CA PRO A 90 -1.42 10.12 7.34
C PRO A 90 -1.47 9.53 5.92
N PHE A 91 -0.43 9.79 5.12
CA PHE A 91 -0.28 9.35 3.72
C PHE A 91 -0.04 7.85 3.59
N THR A 92 0.35 7.19 4.66
CA THR A 92 0.47 5.72 4.65
C THR A 92 -0.79 5.07 5.20
N ILE A 93 -1.44 5.68 6.18
CA ILE A 93 -2.62 5.10 6.83
C ILE A 93 -3.83 5.08 5.88
N LEU A 94 -4.06 6.16 5.13
CA LEU A 94 -5.24 6.29 4.27
C LEU A 94 -5.23 5.32 3.07
N PRO A 95 -4.14 5.18 2.29
CA PRO A 95 -4.08 4.19 1.22
C PRO A 95 -4.21 2.75 1.74
N PHE A 96 -3.64 2.45 2.92
CA PHE A 96 -3.77 1.13 3.52
C PHE A 96 -5.22 0.80 3.92
N MET A 97 -5.97 1.77 4.46
CA MET A 97 -7.39 1.58 4.78
C MET A 97 -8.23 1.24 3.55
N VAL A 98 -7.91 1.82 2.39
CA VAL A 98 -8.61 1.53 1.12
C VAL A 98 -8.19 0.19 0.52
N ILE A 99 -6.91 -0.16 0.62
CA ILE A 99 -6.35 -1.37 0.00
C ILE A 99 -6.80 -2.66 0.67
N VAL A 100 -6.87 -2.69 2.00
CA VAL A 100 -7.23 -3.91 2.74
C VAL A 100 -8.59 -4.49 2.30
N PRO A 101 -9.68 -3.71 2.18
CA PRO A 101 -10.96 -4.23 1.70
C PRO A 101 -10.92 -4.57 0.20
N LEU A 102 -10.27 -3.75 -0.64
CA LEU A 102 -10.13 -4.02 -2.08
C LEU A 102 -9.41 -5.35 -2.36
N LYS A 103 -8.33 -5.63 -1.62
CA LYS A 103 -7.63 -6.91 -1.67
C LYS A 103 -8.59 -8.06 -1.45
N ASN A 104 -9.38 -8.01 -0.38
CA ASN A 104 -10.30 -9.09 -0.03
C ASN A 104 -11.39 -9.26 -1.11
N GLN A 105 -11.90 -8.18 -1.68
CA GLN A 105 -12.90 -8.25 -2.76
C GLN A 105 -12.32 -8.84 -4.05
N TRP A 106 -11.11 -8.43 -4.44
CA TRP A 106 -10.49 -8.92 -5.66
C TRP A 106 -10.05 -10.38 -5.58
N ILE A 107 -9.55 -10.84 -4.43
CA ILE A 107 -9.27 -12.28 -4.25
C ILE A 107 -10.57 -13.08 -4.37
N LYS A 108 -11.67 -12.64 -3.74
CA LYS A 108 -12.98 -13.30 -3.88
C LYS A 108 -13.46 -13.30 -5.33
N ALA A 109 -13.33 -12.20 -6.05
CA ALA A 109 -13.74 -12.10 -7.45
C ALA A 109 -12.93 -13.04 -8.36
N GLU A 110 -11.60 -13.11 -8.19
CA GLU A 110 -10.74 -13.98 -8.99
C GLU A 110 -11.01 -15.47 -8.66
N VAL A 111 -11.28 -15.81 -7.40
CA VAL A 111 -11.68 -17.15 -6.97
C VAL A 111 -13.02 -17.57 -7.57
N ASN A 112 -14.04 -16.71 -7.49
CA ASN A 112 -15.35 -16.98 -8.08
C ASN A 112 -15.26 -17.19 -9.60
N LYS A 113 -14.40 -16.43 -10.28
CA LYS A 113 -14.15 -16.60 -11.71
C LYS A 113 -13.58 -18.00 -12.02
N LEU A 114 -12.57 -18.43 -11.27
CA LEU A 114 -11.96 -19.75 -11.42
C LEU A 114 -12.94 -20.90 -11.11
N MET A 115 -13.87 -20.72 -10.17
CA MET A 115 -14.89 -21.71 -9.84
C MET A 115 -15.96 -21.83 -10.93
N ASN A 116 -16.36 -20.72 -11.54
CA ASN A 116 -17.36 -20.70 -12.60
C ASN A 116 -16.82 -21.21 -13.94
N GLU A 117 -15.52 -21.10 -14.18
CA GLU A 117 -14.85 -21.59 -15.41
C GLU A 117 -14.57 -23.10 -15.36
N ASN A 118 -14.56 -23.69 -14.16
CA ASN A 118 -14.35 -25.13 -13.92
C ASN A 118 -15.66 -25.93 -13.73
N ARG A 119 -16.83 -25.31 -13.89
CA ARG A 119 -18.15 -25.94 -13.82
C ARG A 119 -18.72 -26.10 -15.23
#